data_AF-A0A5N7CZR0-F1
#
_entry.id   AF-A0A5N7CZR0-F1
#
_cell.length_a   1.000
_cell.length_b   1.000
_cell.length_c   1.000
_cell.angle_alpha   90.00
_cell.angle_beta   90.00
_cell.angle_gamma   90.00
#
_symmetry.space_group_name_H-M   'P 1'
#
loop_
_entity.id
_entity.type
_entity.pdbx_description
1 polymer ?
#
loop_
_entity_poly.entity_id
_entity_poly.type
_entity_poly.pdbx_seq_one_letter_code
_entity_poly.pdbx_strand_id
1 'polypeptide(L)'
;MLIDKGADINAKGYLDRTPSMYATFLLGMSSAKRSERMGIVKMLILHGADTNAKDKFGRTLLSIAIAEGLGDIVNLLLAKDAITETKRQASMARLA
;
A
#
# COMPACT_ATOMS: atom_id res chain seq x y z
N MET A 1 -0.74 7.22 16.93
CA MET A 1 -0.18 7.52 15.58
C MET A 1 -0.82 8.79 15.03
N LEU A 2 -0.27 9.42 13.99
CA LEU A 2 -0.93 10.59 13.36
C LEU A 2 -2.28 10.21 12.72
N ILE A 3 -2.39 8.99 12.21
CA ILE A 3 -3.62 8.43 11.64
C ILE A 3 -4.72 8.39 12.71
N ASP A 4 -4.41 7.96 13.93
CA ASP A 4 -5.37 7.96 15.07
C ASP A 4 -5.83 9.39 15.46
N LYS A 5 -5.10 10.42 15.05
CA LYS A 5 -5.45 11.83 15.26
C LYS A 5 -6.16 12.45 14.04
N GLY A 6 -6.57 11.63 13.06
CA GLY A 6 -7.32 12.08 11.89
C GLY A 6 -6.46 12.54 10.71
N ALA A 7 -5.15 12.24 10.70
CA ALA A 7 -4.35 12.46 9.50
C ALA A 7 -4.87 11.59 8.33
N ASP A 8 -5.04 12.19 7.15
CA ASP A 8 -5.47 11.47 5.96
C ASP A 8 -4.38 10.50 5.49
N ILE A 9 -4.67 9.20 5.60
CA ILE A 9 -3.77 8.10 5.22
C ILE A 9 -3.51 8.05 3.70
N ASN A 10 -4.35 8.71 2.90
CA ASN A 10 -4.30 8.74 1.45
C ASN A 10 -3.94 10.13 0.89
N ALA A 11 -3.50 11.05 1.75
CA ALA A 11 -3.13 12.40 1.35
C ALA A 11 -2.14 12.37 0.18
N LYS A 12 -2.51 13.02 -0.94
CA LYS A 12 -1.63 13.12 -2.11
C LYS A 12 -0.60 14.23 -1.90
N GLY A 13 0.67 13.84 -1.93
CA GLY A 13 1.79 14.77 -1.92
C GLY A 13 2.24 15.16 -3.33
N TYR A 14 3.53 15.47 -3.45
CA TYR A 14 4.16 15.72 -4.75
C TYR A 14 4.06 14.48 -5.66
N LEU A 15 3.83 14.70 -6.97
CA LEU A 15 3.58 13.63 -7.96
C LEU A 15 2.34 12.78 -7.65
N ASP A 16 1.36 13.29 -6.90
CA ASP A 16 0.15 12.57 -6.50
C ASP A 16 0.42 11.28 -5.70
N ARG A 17 1.61 11.18 -5.09
CA ARG A 17 1.99 10.01 -4.30
C ARG A 17 1.35 10.06 -2.92
N THR A 18 0.79 8.93 -2.50
CA THR A 18 0.27 8.72 -1.14
C THR A 18 1.41 8.39 -0.17
N PRO A 19 1.18 8.46 1.16
CA PRO A 19 2.20 8.10 2.15
C PRO A 19 2.77 6.68 1.97
N SER A 20 1.94 5.72 1.56
CA SER A 20 2.37 4.33 1.32
C SER A 20 3.32 4.23 0.12
N MET A 21 3.10 5.02 -0.93
CA MET A 21 3.99 5.08 -2.10
C MET A 21 5.36 5.68 -1.73
N TYR A 22 5.39 6.74 -0.94
CA TYR A 22 6.65 7.31 -0.46
C TYR A 22 7.43 6.34 0.41
N ALA A 23 6.78 5.71 1.39
CA ALA A 23 7.42 4.74 2.27
C ALA A 23 7.99 3.55 1.48
N THR A 24 7.26 3.07 0.47
CA THR A 24 7.71 1.98 -0.43
C THR A 24 8.90 2.41 -1.28
N PHE A 25 8.85 3.59 -1.90
CA PHE A 25 9.97 4.10 -2.70
C PHE A 25 11.25 4.28 -1.87
N LEU A 26 11.14 4.80 -0.65
CA LEU A 26 12.28 5.00 0.25
C LEU A 26 12.92 3.68 0.75
N LEU A 27 12.23 2.53 0.65
CA LEU A 27 12.82 1.24 0.96
C LEU A 27 13.87 0.79 -0.06
N GLY A 28 13.75 1.22 -1.32
CA GLY A 28 14.72 0.92 -2.38
C GLY A 28 15.99 1.77 -2.33
N MET A 29 15.91 2.97 -1.74
CA MET A 29 17.03 3.92 -1.74
C MET A 29 18.14 3.61 -0.72
N SER A 30 17.85 2.90 0.37
CA SER A 30 18.83 2.60 1.42
C SER A 30 18.48 1.32 2.19
N SER A 31 19.49 0.57 2.62
CA SER A 31 19.34 -0.59 3.51
C SER A 31 19.25 -0.18 4.99
N ALA A 32 19.74 1.00 5.37
CA ALA A 32 19.71 1.47 6.75
C ALA A 32 18.26 1.67 7.22
N LYS A 33 17.85 1.06 8.33
CA LYS A 33 16.45 1.09 8.84
C LYS A 33 15.39 0.47 7.91
N ARG A 34 15.78 -0.48 7.04
CA ARG A 34 14.84 -1.17 6.14
C ARG A 34 13.69 -1.84 6.92
N SER A 35 13.98 -2.49 8.05
CA SER A 35 12.96 -3.15 8.89
C SER A 35 11.93 -2.17 9.47
N GLU A 36 12.39 -1.01 9.95
CA GLU A 36 11.52 0.05 10.47
C GLU A 36 10.61 0.61 9.37
N ARG A 37 11.18 0.94 8.20
CA ARG A 37 10.42 1.41 7.04
C ARG A 37 9.43 0.36 6.51
N MET A 38 9.80 -0.92 6.56
CA MET A 38 8.90 -2.02 6.20
C MET A 38 7.71 -2.06 7.15
N GLY A 39 7.93 -1.84 8.45
CA GLY A 39 6.85 -1.69 9.44
C GLY A 39 5.89 -0.56 9.11
N ILE A 40 6.40 0.59 8.66
CA ILE A 40 5.58 1.74 8.24
C ILE A 40 4.71 1.38 7.04
N VAL A 41 5.27 0.74 6.00
CA VAL A 41 4.48 0.33 4.81
C VAL A 41 3.37 -0.64 5.20
N LYS A 42 3.69 -1.67 5.99
CA LYS A 42 2.70 -2.66 6.47
C LYS A 42 1.60 -1.98 7.28
N MET A 43 1.97 -1.09 8.19
CA MET A 43 1.02 -0.35 9.02
C MET A 43 0.06 0.48 8.16
N LEU A 44 0.57 1.22 7.16
CA LEU A 44 -0.26 2.02 6.27
C LEU A 44 -1.27 1.15 5.51
N ILE A 45 -0.83 0.02 4.96
CA ILE A 45 -1.70 -0.89 4.20
C ILE A 45 -2.77 -1.52 5.12
N LEU A 46 -2.39 -1.92 6.34
CA LEU A 46 -3.33 -2.49 7.32
C LEU A 46 -4.35 -1.48 7.83
N HIS A 47 -4.00 -0.19 7.88
CA HIS A 47 -4.92 0.90 8.27
C HIS A 47 -5.75 1.45 7.10
N GLY A 48 -5.81 0.72 5.97
CA GLY A 48 -6.71 1.07 4.88
C GLY A 48 -6.15 2.07 3.87
N ALA A 49 -4.82 2.19 3.75
CA ALA A 49 -4.24 2.92 2.63
C ALA A 49 -4.75 2.35 1.29
N ASP A 50 -5.12 3.26 0.38
CA ASP A 50 -5.56 2.92 -0.96
C ASP A 50 -4.37 2.39 -1.76
N THR A 51 -4.38 1.08 -2.00
CA THR A 51 -3.35 0.36 -2.76
C THR A 51 -3.52 0.53 -4.27
N ASN A 52 -4.69 0.99 -4.71
CA ASN A 52 -5.05 1.22 -6.11
C ASN A 52 -4.87 2.68 -6.55
N ALA A 53 -4.57 3.59 -5.62
CA ALA A 53 -4.21 4.96 -5.92
C ALA A 53 -3.11 4.99 -6.99
N LYS A 54 -3.19 5.98 -7.88
CA LYS A 54 -2.21 6.22 -8.94
C LYS A 54 -1.48 7.52 -8.70
N ASP A 55 -0.16 7.48 -8.83
CA ASP A 55 0.67 8.67 -8.88
C ASP A 55 0.54 9.38 -10.24
N LYS A 56 1.22 10.51 -10.42
CA LYS A 56 1.20 11.34 -11.63
C LYS A 56 1.66 10.60 -12.90
N PHE A 57 2.37 9.49 -12.75
CA PHE A 57 2.83 8.64 -13.84
C PHE A 57 1.95 7.40 -14.04
N GLY A 58 0.81 7.32 -13.34
CA GLY A 58 -0.09 6.17 -13.39
C GLY A 58 0.39 4.97 -12.59
N ARG A 59 1.45 5.10 -11.78
CA ARG A 59 1.99 3.99 -10.99
C ARG A 59 1.13 3.75 -9.75
N THR A 60 0.80 2.48 -9.52
CA THR A 60 0.19 2.00 -8.27
C THR A 60 1.25 1.63 -7.25
N LEU A 61 0.83 1.42 -5.99
CA LEU A 61 1.72 0.95 -4.94
C LEU A 61 2.41 -0.39 -5.31
N LEU A 62 1.67 -1.30 -5.95
CA LEU A 62 2.20 -2.58 -6.44
C LEU A 62 3.29 -2.36 -7.51
N SER A 63 3.06 -1.47 -8.48
CA SER A 63 4.04 -1.20 -9.53
C SER A 63 5.36 -0.62 -8.98
N ILE A 64 5.29 0.21 -7.93
CA ILE A 64 6.48 0.73 -7.25
C ILE A 64 7.19 -0.41 -6.51
N ALA A 65 6.46 -1.24 -5.77
CA ALA A 65 7.07 -2.36 -5.04
C ALA A 65 7.78 -3.37 -5.97
N ILE A 66 7.23 -3.64 -7.15
CA ILE A 66 7.86 -4.48 -8.18
C ILE A 66 9.14 -3.83 -8.71
N ALA A 67 9.09 -2.54 -9.07
CA ALA A 67 10.24 -1.81 -9.60
C ALA A 67 11.42 -1.76 -8.60
N GLU A 68 11.10 -1.66 -7.31
CA GLU A 68 12.10 -1.61 -6.22
C GLU A 68 12.49 -3.01 -5.70
N GLY A 69 11.99 -4.10 -6.29
CA GLY A 69 12.31 -5.48 -5.89
C GLY A 69 11.83 -5.86 -4.48
N LEU A 70 10.74 -5.27 -4.01
CA LEU A 70 10.23 -5.42 -2.63
C LEU A 70 9.24 -6.60 -2.52
N GLY A 71 9.74 -7.82 -2.70
CA GLY A 71 8.92 -9.05 -2.75
C GLY A 71 7.96 -9.23 -1.56
N ASP A 72 8.36 -8.86 -0.35
CA ASP A 72 7.48 -8.92 0.84
C ASP A 72 6.25 -8.03 0.72
N ILE A 73 6.41 -6.82 0.14
CA ILE A 73 5.30 -5.88 -0.08
C ILE A 73 4.44 -6.36 -1.24
N VAL A 74 5.05 -6.89 -2.30
CA VAL A 74 4.31 -7.50 -3.43
C VAL A 74 3.39 -8.61 -2.92
N ASN A 75 3.93 -9.55 -2.13
CA ASN A 75 3.16 -10.65 -1.56
C ASN A 75 2.03 -10.15 -0.65
N LEU A 76 2.29 -9.13 0.17
CA LEU A 76 1.29 -8.55 1.05
C LEU A 76 0.15 -7.86 0.29
N LEU A 77 0.46 -7.16 -0.80
CA LEU A 77 -0.55 -6.51 -1.64
C LEU A 77 -1.41 -7.53 -2.38
N LEU A 78 -0.78 -8.55 -2.97
CA LEU A 78 -1.50 -9.63 -3.67
C LEU A 78 -2.39 -10.43 -2.72
N ALA A 79 -1.92 -10.72 -1.50
CA ALA A 79 -2.73 -11.39 -0.48
C ALA A 79 -3.95 -10.56 -0.08
N LYS A 80 -3.80 -9.23 0.06
CA LYS A 80 -4.92 -8.33 0.37
C LYS A 80 -5.97 -8.34 -0.74
N ASP A 81 -5.54 -8.25 -1.99
CA ASP A 81 -6.45 -8.21 -3.15
C ASP A 81 -7.21 -9.54 -3.30
N ALA A 82 -6.53 -10.67 -3.09
CA ALA A 82 -7.17 -11.99 -3.07
C ALA A 82 -8.28 -12.10 -2.00
N ILE A 83 -8.02 -11.62 -0.78
CA ILE A 83 -9.00 -11.60 0.31
C ILE A 83 -10.21 -10.72 -0.05
N THR A 84 -9.98 -9.54 -0.65
CA THR A 84 -11.08 -8.67 -1.07
C THR A 84 -11.95 -9.32 -2.14
N GLU A 85 -11.35 -10.03 -3.10
CA GLU A 85 -12.11 -10.74 -4.14
C GLU A 85 -12.93 -11.91 -3.57
N THR A 86 -12.36 -12.71 -2.66
CA THR A 86 -13.11 -13.77 -1.97
C THR A 86 -14.29 -13.20 -1.18
N LYS A 87 -14.11 -12.08 -0.49
CA LYS A 87 -15.20 -11.41 0.24
C LYS A 87 -16.29 -10.91 -0.70
N ARG A 88 -15.90 -10.34 -1.85
CA ARG A 88 -16.83 -9.86 -2.89
C ARG A 88 -17.67 -11.01 -3.46
N GLN A 89 -17.04 -12.15 -3.77
CA GLN A 89 -17.75 -13.34 -4.25
C GLN A 89 -18.70 -13.91 -3.19
N ALA A 90 -18.25 -14.01 -1.93
CA ALA A 90 -19.06 -14.49 -0.82
C ALA A 90 -20.24 -13.57 -0.48
N SER A 91 -20.14 -12.25 -0.72
CA SER A 91 -21.28 -11.34 -0.58
C SER A 91 -22.28 -11.45 -1.74
N MET A 92 -21.81 -11.63 -2.97
CA MET A 92 -22.69 -11.81 -4.14
C MET A 92 -23.46 -13.13 -4.07
N ALA A 93 -22.82 -14.20 -3.60
CA ALA A 93 -23.46 -15.50 -3.41
C ALA A 93 -24.51 -15.55 -2.30
N ARG A 94 -24.55 -14.56 -1.39
CA ARG A 94 -25.59 -14.45 -0.34
C ARG A 94 -26.83 -13.68 -0.77
N LEU A 95 -26.77 -13.00 -1.91
CA LEU A 95 -27.86 -12.17 -2.46
C LEU A 95 -28.58 -12.83 -3.64
N ALA A 96 -28.18 -14.05 -4.02
CA ALA A 96 -28.80 -14.91 -5.04
C ALA A 96 -29.48 -16.10 -4.36
#